data_AF-A0A161N188-F1
#
_entry.id   AF-A0A161N188-F1
#
_cell.length_a   1.000
_cell.length_b   1.000
_cell.length_c   1.000
_cell.angle_alpha   90.00
_cell.angle_beta   90.00
_cell.angle_gamma   90.00
#
_symmetry.space_group_name_H-M   'P 1'
#
loop_
_entity.id
_entity.type
_entity.pdbx_description
1 polymer ?
#
loop_
_entity_poly.entity_id
_entity_poly.type
_entity_poly.pdbx_seq_one_letter_code
_entity_poly.pdbx_strand_id
1 'polypeptide(L)'
;MPQNYEAKSLFIATWDHVGYHEGGIDKVNTFQVVVSTDGQESFVELLYADGGIQWMQATNKHGLPEARAQAGIVAAEGKFYTLRGSGTDQVINLDKWTNTDRPGLFIFRIGNINETGNVEAPPNEYGDFNALHGEPRTCSEGGTNCHSNAECYEEPEGYCCRCQPSYFGNGRSCLEREVA
;
A
#
# COMPACT_ATOMS: atom_id res chain seq x y z
N MET A 1 2.36 -17.92 -6.89
CA MET A 1 1.23 -18.86 -7.10
C MET A 1 1.77 -20.28 -7.10
N PRO A 2 0.97 -21.30 -6.74
CA PRO A 2 1.38 -22.70 -6.84
C PRO A 2 1.85 -23.04 -8.26
N GLN A 3 2.85 -23.92 -8.38
CA GLN A 3 3.52 -24.24 -9.65
C GLN A 3 2.58 -24.85 -10.72
N ASN A 4 1.39 -25.31 -10.31
CA ASN A 4 0.37 -25.93 -11.18
C ASN A 4 -0.91 -25.09 -11.31
N TYR A 5 -0.90 -23.84 -10.87
CA TYR A 5 -2.06 -22.96 -11.01
C TYR A 5 -2.15 -22.43 -12.46
N GLU A 6 -3.29 -22.65 -13.09
CA GLU A 6 -3.61 -22.13 -14.42
C GLU A 6 -5.01 -21.49 -14.39
N ALA A 7 -5.06 -20.16 -14.50
CA ALA A 7 -6.32 -19.44 -14.47
C ALA A 7 -7.20 -19.81 -15.67
N LYS A 8 -8.42 -20.29 -15.39
CA LYS A 8 -9.45 -20.57 -16.40
C LYS A 8 -10.41 -19.41 -16.59
N SER A 9 -10.47 -18.49 -15.63
CA SER A 9 -11.37 -17.34 -15.67
C SER A 9 -10.74 -16.17 -14.93
N LEU A 10 -11.01 -14.97 -15.45
CA LEU A 10 -10.53 -13.70 -14.94
C LEU A 10 -11.68 -12.72 -14.82
N PHE A 11 -11.71 -11.97 -13.71
CA PHE A 11 -12.43 -10.71 -13.58
C PHE A 11 -11.39 -9.59 -13.50
N ILE A 12 -11.58 -8.54 -14.30
CA ILE A 12 -10.63 -7.44 -14.37
C ILE A 12 -11.40 -6.12 -14.23
N ALA A 13 -10.97 -5.28 -13.31
CA ALA A 13 -11.46 -3.93 -13.15
C ALA A 13 -10.27 -2.96 -13.11
N THR A 14 -10.34 -1.89 -13.92
CA THR A 14 -9.29 -0.89 -14.02
C THR A 14 -9.85 0.48 -13.70
N TRP A 15 -9.16 1.19 -12.81
CA TRP A 15 -9.34 2.60 -12.52
C TRP A 15 -8.21 3.33 -13.23
N ASP A 16 -8.57 4.10 -14.26
CA ASP A 16 -7.63 4.82 -15.10
C ASP A 16 -7.77 6.33 -14.85
N HIS A 17 -6.68 6.97 -14.40
CA HIS A 17 -6.61 8.41 -14.15
C HIS A 17 -7.74 8.95 -13.26
N VAL A 18 -8.00 8.29 -12.12
CA VAL A 18 -9.08 8.66 -11.20
C VAL A 18 -8.66 9.80 -10.28
N GLY A 19 -9.32 10.93 -10.44
CA GLY A 19 -9.16 12.12 -9.60
C GLY A 19 -9.73 11.99 -8.19
N TYR A 20 -9.41 12.96 -7.34
CA TYR A 20 -10.03 13.12 -6.03
C TYR A 20 -11.40 13.82 -6.11
N HIS A 21 -12.10 13.91 -4.98
CA HIS A 21 -13.45 14.49 -4.87
C HIS A 21 -13.55 15.89 -5.54
N GLU A 22 -14.73 16.23 -6.07
CA GLU A 22 -15.03 17.43 -6.88
C GLU A 22 -14.34 17.54 -8.25
N GLY A 23 -13.86 16.43 -8.82
CA GLY A 23 -13.34 16.41 -10.18
C GLY A 23 -11.94 17.02 -10.30
N GLY A 24 -11.14 16.90 -9.24
CA GLY A 24 -9.71 17.23 -9.28
C GLY A 24 -9.00 16.36 -10.30
N ILE A 25 -8.43 16.98 -11.34
CA ILE A 25 -7.73 16.30 -12.44
C ILE A 25 -6.22 16.53 -12.45
N ASP A 26 -5.70 17.36 -11.53
CA ASP A 26 -4.28 17.69 -11.42
C ASP A 26 -3.44 16.59 -10.77
N LYS A 27 -4.09 15.72 -9.99
CA LYS A 27 -3.52 14.51 -9.40
C LYS A 27 -4.50 13.37 -9.60
N VAL A 28 -4.00 12.24 -10.08
CA VAL A 28 -4.83 11.07 -10.39
C VAL A 28 -4.22 9.79 -9.84
N ASN A 29 -5.09 8.82 -9.57
CA ASN A 29 -4.71 7.47 -9.19
C ASN A 29 -5.06 6.49 -10.31
N THR A 30 -4.14 5.60 -10.65
CA THR A 30 -4.33 4.54 -11.66
C THR A 30 -3.93 3.19 -11.08
N PHE A 31 -4.89 2.27 -11.05
CA PHE A 31 -4.69 0.92 -10.51
C PHE A 31 -5.68 -0.08 -11.12
N GLN A 32 -5.36 -1.35 -10.99
CA GLN A 32 -6.13 -2.44 -11.56
C GLN A 32 -6.27 -3.57 -10.53
N VAL A 33 -7.42 -4.22 -10.56
CA VAL A 33 -7.70 -5.44 -9.79
C VAL A 33 -7.96 -6.56 -10.77
N VAL A 34 -7.28 -7.68 -10.60
CA VAL A 34 -7.51 -8.92 -11.33
C VAL A 34 -7.86 -10.01 -10.33
N VAL A 35 -9.04 -10.60 -10.45
CA VAL A 35 -9.38 -11.83 -9.73
C VAL A 35 -9.29 -12.98 -10.70
N SER A 36 -8.47 -13.97 -10.39
CA SER A 36 -8.27 -15.17 -11.21
C SER A 36 -8.72 -16.41 -10.47
N THR A 37 -9.23 -17.40 -11.21
CA THR A 37 -9.55 -18.73 -10.66
C THR A 37 -9.31 -19.85 -11.67
N ASP A 38 -8.91 -21.01 -11.18
CA ASP A 38 -8.83 -22.27 -11.95
C ASP A 38 -10.03 -23.22 -11.70
N GLY A 39 -11.00 -22.76 -10.89
CA GLY A 39 -12.17 -23.51 -10.43
C GLY A 39 -12.00 -24.24 -9.10
N GLN A 40 -10.79 -24.33 -8.55
CA GLN A 40 -10.51 -24.87 -7.20
C GLN A 40 -9.92 -23.80 -6.28
N GLU A 41 -9.04 -22.98 -6.82
CA GLU A 41 -8.33 -21.92 -6.13
C GLU A 41 -8.67 -20.56 -6.75
N SER A 42 -8.49 -19.49 -5.97
CA SER A 42 -8.68 -18.12 -6.45
C SER A 42 -7.62 -17.19 -5.88
N PHE A 43 -7.13 -16.28 -6.72
CA PHE A 43 -6.19 -15.24 -6.36
C PHE A 43 -6.72 -13.88 -6.74
N VAL A 44 -6.33 -12.86 -5.98
CA VAL A 44 -6.48 -11.46 -6.38
C VAL A 44 -5.11 -10.83 -6.55
N GLU A 45 -4.95 -10.11 -7.66
CA GLU A 45 -3.82 -9.27 -7.95
C GLU A 45 -4.28 -7.81 -7.93
N LEU A 46 -3.54 -6.98 -7.20
CA LEU A 46 -3.70 -5.54 -7.17
C LEU A 46 -2.47 -4.96 -7.87
N LEU A 47 -2.69 -4.18 -8.93
CA LEU A 47 -1.63 -3.55 -9.69
C LEU A 47 -1.76 -2.03 -9.57
N TYR A 48 -0.78 -1.39 -8.96
CA TYR A 48 -0.64 0.05 -8.91
C TYR A 48 0.37 0.46 -9.98
N ALA A 49 -0.03 1.36 -10.89
CA ALA A 49 0.87 1.83 -11.94
C ALA A 49 2.06 2.60 -11.33
N ASP A 50 3.23 2.53 -11.97
CA ASP A 50 4.41 3.30 -11.54
C ASP A 50 4.12 4.81 -11.57
N GLY A 51 4.33 5.50 -10.44
CA GLY A 51 3.92 6.89 -10.27
C GLY A 51 2.40 7.11 -10.35
N GLY A 52 1.63 6.02 -10.26
CA GLY A 52 0.19 5.98 -10.45
C GLY A 52 -0.60 6.29 -9.20
N ILE A 53 0.02 6.57 -8.06
CA ILE A 53 -0.68 7.06 -6.86
C ILE A 53 -0.16 8.46 -6.56
N GLN A 54 -0.97 9.46 -6.88
CA GLN A 54 -0.61 10.88 -6.79
C GLN A 54 -1.35 11.62 -5.70
N TRP A 55 -2.44 11.03 -5.19
CA TRP A 55 -3.18 11.56 -4.07
C TRP A 55 -3.59 10.45 -3.09
N MET A 56 -3.66 10.81 -1.83
CA MET A 56 -3.90 9.89 -0.70
C MET A 56 -4.94 10.42 0.28
N GLN A 57 -5.40 11.66 0.10
CA GLN A 57 -6.39 12.30 0.96
C GLN A 57 -7.10 13.36 0.13
N ALA A 58 -8.42 13.41 0.21
CA ALA A 58 -9.22 14.49 -0.35
C ALA A 58 -9.49 15.55 0.73
N THR A 59 -9.99 16.69 0.29
CA THR A 59 -10.47 17.76 1.17
C THR A 59 -11.98 17.84 1.05
N ASN A 60 -12.68 17.96 2.18
CA ASN A 60 -14.12 18.11 2.16
C ASN A 60 -14.53 19.52 1.72
N LYS A 61 -15.83 19.73 1.52
CA LYS A 61 -16.43 21.03 1.16
C LYS A 61 -16.12 22.20 2.11
N HIS A 62 -15.56 21.94 3.29
CA HIS A 62 -15.17 22.95 4.28
C HIS A 62 -13.66 23.23 4.30
N GLY A 63 -12.90 22.65 3.37
CA GLY A 63 -11.45 22.82 3.35
C GLY A 63 -10.71 21.96 4.37
N LEU A 64 -11.39 21.02 5.04
CA LEU A 64 -10.78 20.15 6.04
C LEU A 64 -10.33 18.81 5.41
N PRO A 65 -9.16 18.27 5.80
CA PRO A 65 -8.70 16.97 5.31
C PRO A 65 -9.68 15.84 5.66
N GLU A 66 -10.01 14.99 4.69
CA GLU A 66 -10.82 13.78 4.90
C GLU A 66 -9.99 12.60 5.42
N ALA A 67 -10.61 11.42 5.57
CA ALA A 67 -9.84 10.21 5.84
C ALA A 67 -8.85 9.93 4.70
N ARG A 68 -7.66 9.46 5.07
CA ARG A 68 -6.67 9.01 4.09
C ARG A 68 -7.18 7.76 3.38
N ALA A 69 -6.77 7.60 2.13
CA ALA A 69 -7.09 6.45 1.30
C ALA A 69 -6.69 5.15 2.00
N GLN A 70 -7.55 4.15 1.85
CA GLN A 70 -7.33 2.82 2.35
C GLN A 70 -7.36 1.85 1.18
N ALA A 71 -6.44 0.88 1.24
CA ALA A 71 -6.35 -0.19 0.27
C ALA A 71 -6.29 -1.54 0.99
N GLY A 72 -6.96 -2.53 0.42
CA GLY A 72 -7.09 -3.85 1.00
C GLY A 72 -8.13 -4.69 0.31
N ILE A 73 -8.34 -5.88 0.85
CA ILE A 73 -9.34 -6.84 0.43
C ILE A 73 -10.35 -6.96 1.57
N VAL A 74 -11.64 -6.94 1.25
CA VAL A 74 -12.72 -7.14 2.21
C VAL A 74 -13.77 -8.05 1.59
N ALA A 75 -14.18 -9.07 2.34
CA ALA A 75 -15.29 -9.93 2.01
C ALA A 75 -16.47 -9.68 2.95
N ALA A 76 -17.69 -9.92 2.48
CA ALA A 76 -18.91 -9.72 3.27
C ALA A 76 -18.97 -10.57 4.56
N GLU A 77 -18.26 -11.69 4.56
CA GLU A 77 -18.09 -12.63 5.67
C GLU A 77 -17.06 -12.20 6.72
N GLY A 78 -16.55 -10.97 6.64
CA GLY A 78 -15.63 -10.40 7.63
C GLY A 78 -14.17 -10.81 7.45
N LYS A 79 -13.82 -11.52 6.38
CA LYS A 79 -12.42 -11.72 5.97
C LYS A 79 -11.89 -10.42 5.38
N PHE A 80 -10.69 -10.01 5.80
CA PHE A 80 -10.07 -8.79 5.33
C PHE A 80 -8.54 -8.86 5.34
N TYR A 81 -7.92 -8.11 4.44
CA TYR A 81 -6.48 -7.85 4.46
C TYR A 81 -6.24 -6.38 4.16
N THR A 82 -5.56 -5.68 5.06
CA THR A 82 -5.20 -4.28 4.88
C THR A 82 -3.79 -4.18 4.32
N LEU A 83 -3.61 -3.47 3.20
CA LEU A 83 -2.28 -3.26 2.65
C LEU A 83 -1.42 -2.39 3.58
N ARG A 84 -0.10 -2.62 3.55
CA ARG A 84 0.88 -1.81 4.27
C ARG A 84 0.68 -0.33 3.92
N GLY A 85 0.65 0.52 4.94
CA GLY A 85 0.51 1.97 4.77
C GLY A 85 -0.92 2.46 4.57
N SER A 86 -1.89 1.57 4.37
CA SER A 86 -3.31 1.92 4.24
C SER A 86 -3.79 2.79 5.42
N GLY A 87 -4.50 3.88 5.11
CA GLY A 87 -4.97 4.85 6.11
C GLY A 87 -3.89 5.77 6.68
N THR A 88 -2.66 5.71 6.18
CA THR A 88 -1.54 6.57 6.58
C THR A 88 -0.94 7.29 5.36
N ASP A 89 0.03 8.17 5.58
CA ASP A 89 0.78 8.82 4.49
C ASP A 89 1.46 7.82 3.54
N GLN A 90 1.74 6.63 4.04
CA GLN A 90 2.46 5.62 3.28
C GLN A 90 1.61 4.92 2.22
N VAL A 91 0.30 5.15 2.18
CA VAL A 91 -0.56 4.64 1.10
C VAL A 91 -0.14 5.19 -0.27
N ILE A 92 0.57 6.32 -0.29
CA ILE A 92 1.15 6.88 -1.52
C ILE A 92 2.22 5.96 -2.15
N ASN A 93 2.80 5.03 -1.39
CA ASN A 93 3.88 4.15 -1.84
C ASN A 93 3.40 2.79 -2.36
N LEU A 94 2.10 2.62 -2.59
CA LEU A 94 1.56 1.35 -3.11
C LEU A 94 2.06 1.00 -4.51
N ASP A 95 2.49 1.98 -5.31
CA ASP A 95 3.15 1.78 -6.60
C ASP A 95 4.62 1.29 -6.47
N LYS A 96 5.24 1.52 -5.31
CA LYS A 96 6.64 1.16 -5.02
C LYS A 96 6.76 -0.11 -4.19
N TRP A 97 5.80 -0.34 -3.31
CA TRP A 97 5.76 -1.51 -2.44
C TRP A 97 5.12 -2.70 -3.14
N THR A 98 5.39 -3.89 -2.61
CA THR A 98 4.92 -5.16 -3.17
C THR A 98 5.04 -6.28 -2.14
N ASN A 99 4.32 -7.38 -2.35
CA ASN A 99 4.56 -8.67 -1.71
C ASN A 99 5.07 -9.73 -2.72
N THR A 100 5.59 -9.25 -3.85
CA THR A 100 6.17 -10.01 -4.95
C THR A 100 7.56 -9.41 -5.28
N ASP A 101 8.16 -9.83 -6.37
CA ASP A 101 9.40 -9.27 -6.93
C ASP A 101 9.16 -8.04 -7.83
N ARG A 102 7.90 -7.63 -8.02
CA ARG A 102 7.52 -6.51 -8.91
C ARG A 102 6.88 -5.36 -8.14
N PRO A 103 7.50 -4.16 -8.10
CA PRO A 103 6.89 -2.96 -7.51
C PRO A 103 5.47 -2.71 -8.04
N GLY A 104 4.56 -2.34 -7.14
CA GLY A 104 3.17 -2.04 -7.48
C GLY A 104 2.28 -3.27 -7.66
N LEU A 105 2.85 -4.48 -7.74
CA LEU A 105 2.08 -5.72 -7.82
C LEU A 105 1.90 -6.32 -6.42
N PHE A 106 0.66 -6.57 -6.02
CA PHE A 106 0.37 -7.37 -4.84
C PHE A 106 -0.49 -8.56 -5.24
N ILE A 107 -0.18 -9.73 -4.69
CA ILE A 107 -0.96 -10.94 -4.92
C ILE A 107 -1.41 -11.55 -3.61
N PHE A 108 -2.64 -12.04 -3.56
CA PHE A 108 -3.19 -12.74 -2.40
C PHE A 108 -4.00 -13.95 -2.83
N ARG A 109 -3.90 -15.03 -2.07
CA ARG A 109 -4.80 -16.18 -2.17
C ARG A 109 -6.08 -15.86 -1.42
N ILE A 110 -7.21 -16.03 -2.10
CA ILE A 110 -8.56 -15.75 -1.57
C ILE A 110 -9.50 -16.96 -1.68
N GLY A 111 -9.12 -18.00 -2.42
CA GLY A 111 -9.90 -19.23 -2.57
C GLY A 111 -9.60 -20.27 -1.49
N ASN A 112 -10.57 -21.18 -1.29
CA ASN A 112 -10.47 -22.31 -0.38
C ASN A 112 -9.87 -21.95 1.00
N ILE A 113 -10.36 -20.84 1.57
CA ILE A 113 -10.00 -20.35 2.92
C ILE A 113 -11.04 -20.88 3.90
N ASN A 114 -10.57 -21.62 4.92
CA ASN A 114 -11.40 -22.15 6.01
C ASN A 114 -12.22 -21.05 6.70
N GLU A 115 -13.29 -21.42 7.42
CA GLU A 115 -14.16 -20.48 8.14
C GLU A 115 -13.39 -19.58 9.12
N THR A 116 -12.34 -20.11 9.75
CA THR A 116 -11.46 -19.37 10.67
C THR A 116 -10.23 -18.75 9.98
N GLY A 117 -10.06 -19.00 8.68
CA GLY A 117 -8.94 -18.49 7.90
C GLY A 117 -9.20 -17.07 7.39
N ASN A 118 -8.16 -16.46 6.84
CA ASN A 118 -8.25 -15.12 6.24
C ASN A 118 -7.44 -15.08 4.94
N VAL A 119 -7.55 -13.99 4.18
CA VAL A 119 -6.78 -13.72 2.97
C VAL A 119 -5.29 -13.99 3.23
N GLU A 120 -4.66 -14.77 2.36
CA GLU A 120 -3.28 -15.22 2.55
C GLU A 120 -2.36 -14.52 1.56
N ALA A 121 -1.31 -13.87 2.07
CA ALA A 121 -0.19 -13.44 1.24
C ALA A 121 0.65 -14.68 0.84
N PRO A 122 1.48 -14.60 -0.21
CA PRO A 122 2.44 -15.64 -0.53
C PRO A 122 3.24 -16.04 0.72
N PRO A 123 3.58 -17.33 0.89
CA PRO A 123 4.57 -17.72 1.89
C PRO A 123 5.80 -16.85 1.69
N ASN A 124 6.34 -16.36 2.80
CA ASN A 124 7.52 -15.52 2.84
C ASN A 124 8.77 -16.26 2.27
N GLU A 125 8.85 -16.41 0.94
CA GLU A 125 10.14 -16.60 0.24
C GLU A 125 10.88 -15.27 0.14
N TYR A 126 10.12 -14.17 0.06
CA TYR A 126 10.55 -12.86 0.52
C TYR A 126 10.00 -12.72 1.93
N GLY A 127 10.87 -12.93 2.92
CA GLY A 127 10.61 -12.58 4.32
C GLY A 127 9.88 -11.25 4.42
N ASP A 128 9.24 -11.06 5.57
CA ASP A 128 9.55 -9.86 6.34
C ASP A 128 10.90 -9.29 5.85
N PHE A 129 10.86 -8.17 5.11
CA PHE A 129 12.06 -7.64 4.46
C PHE A 129 13.16 -7.38 5.50
N ASN A 130 12.82 -7.39 6.80
CA ASN A 130 13.72 -7.30 7.94
C ASN A 130 14.29 -8.65 8.44
N ALA A 131 13.69 -9.80 8.09
CA ALA A 131 14.10 -11.12 8.59
C ALA A 131 15.10 -11.85 7.68
N LEU A 132 15.19 -11.50 6.39
CA LEU A 132 16.09 -12.16 5.41
C LEU A 132 17.13 -11.20 4.82
N HIS A 133 16.81 -9.92 4.73
CA HIS A 133 17.75 -8.82 4.57
C HIS A 133 17.68 -8.03 5.88
N GLY A 134 18.82 -7.66 6.48
CA GLY A 134 18.77 -6.92 7.75
C GLY A 134 17.89 -5.67 7.62
N GLU A 135 17.31 -5.20 8.74
CA GLU A 135 16.55 -3.95 8.82
C GLU A 135 17.14 -2.88 7.88
N PRO A 136 16.30 -2.23 7.03
CA PRO A 136 16.79 -1.30 6.01
C PRO A 136 17.74 -0.30 6.63
N ARG A 137 18.96 -0.22 6.08
CA ARG A 137 20.05 0.55 6.69
C ARG A 137 20.22 1.92 6.08
N THR A 138 19.59 2.18 4.95
CA THR A 138 19.76 3.42 4.21
C THR A 138 18.43 4.07 3.88
N CYS A 139 18.48 5.34 3.54
CA CYS A 139 17.29 6.07 3.10
C CYS A 139 16.74 5.58 1.76
N SER A 140 17.58 5.03 0.88
CA SER A 140 17.11 4.44 -0.39
C SER A 140 16.32 3.15 -0.18
N GLU A 141 16.66 2.37 0.85
CA GLU A 141 15.96 1.12 1.19
C GLU A 141 14.71 1.38 2.05
N GLY A 142 14.84 2.23 3.08
CA GLY A 142 13.84 2.39 4.13
C GLY A 142 13.13 3.74 4.15
N GLY A 143 13.61 4.74 3.41
CA GLY A 143 13.12 6.12 3.50
C GLY A 143 11.65 6.29 3.11
N THR A 144 11.11 5.37 2.30
CA THR A 144 9.66 5.31 2.00
C THR A 144 8.80 4.98 3.23
N ASN A 145 9.38 4.73 4.40
CA ASN A 145 8.63 4.59 5.67
C ASN A 145 8.53 5.90 6.45
N CYS A 146 9.24 6.95 6.04
CA CYS A 146 9.15 8.26 6.66
C CYS A 146 7.87 8.96 6.27
N HIS A 147 7.29 9.73 7.19
CA HIS A 147 6.11 10.54 6.93
C HIS A 147 6.34 11.50 5.75
N SER A 148 5.29 11.91 5.03
CA SER A 148 5.45 12.86 3.90
C SER A 148 6.07 14.19 4.32
N ASN A 149 5.76 14.63 5.55
CA ASN A 149 6.35 15.79 6.23
C ASN A 149 7.58 15.46 7.10
N ALA A 150 8.31 14.39 6.75
CA ALA A 150 9.59 14.04 7.37
C ALA A 150 10.68 13.89 6.32
N GLU A 151 11.91 14.13 6.74
CA GLU A 151 13.11 13.87 5.95
C GLU A 151 13.83 12.65 6.50
N CYS A 152 14.39 11.85 5.59
CA CYS A 152 15.19 10.68 5.93
C CYS A 152 16.66 11.08 6.03
N TYR A 153 17.32 10.61 7.08
CA TYR A 153 18.75 10.82 7.33
C TYR A 153 19.42 9.47 7.53
N GLU A 154 20.56 9.27 6.87
CA GLU A 154 21.42 8.11 7.14
C GLU A 154 22.12 8.28 8.49
N GLU A 155 22.20 7.18 9.23
CA GLU A 155 22.85 7.09 10.53
C GLU A 155 23.81 5.89 10.53
N PRO A 156 24.84 5.85 11.40
CA PRO A 156 25.79 4.74 11.43
C PRO A 156 25.16 3.35 11.64
N GLU A 157 23.99 3.32 12.31
CA GLU A 157 23.26 2.10 12.65
C GLU A 157 22.02 1.87 11.75
N GLY A 158 21.79 2.72 10.74
CA GLY A 158 20.66 2.59 9.82
C GLY A 158 20.20 3.93 9.25
N TYR A 159 18.90 4.19 9.28
CA TYR A 159 18.35 5.50 8.93
C TYR A 159 17.36 6.00 9.98
N CYS A 160 17.13 7.30 10.01
CA CYS A 160 16.17 7.96 10.87
C CYS A 160 15.25 8.86 10.06
N CYS A 161 13.98 8.89 10.42
CA CYS A 161 13.04 9.89 9.91
C CYS A 161 12.96 11.04 10.92
N ARG A 162 13.09 12.29 10.48
CA ARG A 162 12.87 13.46 11.34
C ARG A 162 11.82 14.35 10.71
N CYS A 163 10.82 14.74 11.51
CA CYS A 163 9.79 15.67 11.05
C CYS A 163 10.42 17.01 10.63
N GLN A 164 9.85 17.62 9.60
CA GLN A 164 10.25 18.95 9.14
C GLN A 164 10.04 20.02 10.25
N PRO A 165 10.71 21.19 10.19
CA PRO A 165 10.72 22.18 11.28
C PRO A 165 9.34 22.63 11.80
N SER A 166 8.32 22.72 10.94
CA SER A 166 6.94 23.09 11.32
C SER A 166 6.12 21.94 11.91
N TYR A 167 6.70 20.75 12.01
CA TYR A 167 6.03 19.54 12.47
C TYR A 167 6.70 19.00 13.75
N PHE A 168 5.98 18.15 14.47
CA PHE A 168 6.50 17.41 15.62
C PHE A 168 6.04 15.94 15.56
N GLY A 169 6.85 15.03 16.09
CA GLY A 169 6.55 13.60 16.07
C GLY A 169 7.80 12.74 16.02
N ASN A 170 7.65 11.49 15.59
CA ASN A 170 8.72 10.48 15.53
C ASN A 170 9.30 10.29 14.11
N GLY A 171 8.96 11.18 13.17
CA GLY A 171 9.38 11.10 11.77
C GLY A 171 8.63 10.09 10.91
N ARG A 172 7.97 9.07 11.50
CA ARG A 172 7.03 8.19 10.79
C ARG A 172 5.58 8.69 10.88
N SER A 173 5.29 9.45 11.92
CA SER A 173 4.08 10.25 12.11
C SER A 173 4.51 11.66 12.50
N CYS A 174 4.04 12.65 11.74
CA CYS A 174 4.35 14.05 11.97
C CYS A 174 3.06 14.87 11.97
N LEU A 175 2.82 15.58 13.07
CA LEU A 175 1.69 16.48 13.23
C LEU A 175 2.18 17.91 13.10
N GLU A 176 1.37 18.76 12.48
CA GLU A 176 1.68 20.18 12.38
C GLU A 176 1.71 20.79 13.78
N ARG A 177 2.69 21.65 14.05
CA ARG A 177 2.72 22.40 15.32
C ARG A 177 1.64 23.46 15.22
N GLU A 178 0.69 23.46 16.15
CA GLU A 178 -0.23 24.59 16.28
C GLU A 178 0.60 25.87 16.50
N VAL A 179 0.48 26.81 15.56
CA VAL A 179 1.02 28.15 15.74
C VAL A 179 0.08 28.86 16.71
N ALA A 180 0.51 28.97 17.97
CA ALA A 180 -0.15 29.80 18.97
C ALA A 180 0.00 31.30 18.65
#